data_AF-C8X2T1-F1
#
_entry.id   AF-C8X2T1-F1
#
_cell.length_a   1.000
_cell.length_b   1.000
_cell.length_c   1.000
_cell.angle_alpha   90.00
_cell.angle_beta   90.00
_cell.angle_gamma   90.00
#
_symmetry.space_group_name_H-M   'P 1'
#
loop_
_entity.id
_entity.type
_entity.pdbx_description
1 polymer ?
#
loop_
_entity_poly.entity_id
_entity_poly.type
_entity_poly.pdbx_seq_one_letter_code
_entity_poly.pdbx_strand_id
1 'polypeptide(L)'
;MGKVLVVLALIVCAAGGMLLALALLSHWRTPSLGGPEAGLMACPSQPNCVNSLTGEDRRAVAPFAYQGQADQAWDRLRRLVQSVGGVVQQETEGYLWATFRSPVWRFVDDLELYLDQKNKLIHVRSASRVGYSDLGVNAKRVARLHACWAEERANCSK
;
A
#
# COMPACT_ATOMS: atom_id res chain seq x y z
N MET A 1 37.51 -16.64 -17.96
CA MET A 1 36.93 -16.49 -16.59
C MET A 1 36.89 -15.02 -16.14
N GLY A 2 38.00 -14.26 -16.15
CA GLY A 2 38.02 -12.86 -15.68
C GLY A 2 37.05 -11.90 -16.40
N LYS A 3 36.94 -11.95 -17.73
CA LYS A 3 36.00 -11.10 -18.49
C LYS A 3 34.53 -11.33 -18.12
N VAL A 4 34.16 -12.59 -17.85
CA VAL A 4 32.78 -12.95 -17.45
C VAL A 4 32.47 -12.37 -16.06
N LEU A 5 33.40 -12.49 -15.11
CA LEU A 5 33.25 -11.91 -13.78
C LEU A 5 33.11 -10.38 -13.81
N VAL A 6 33.90 -9.71 -14.66
CA VAL A 6 33.80 -8.24 -14.86
C VAL A 6 32.43 -7.86 -15.43
N VAL A 7 31.94 -8.56 -16.45
CA VAL A 7 30.62 -8.29 -17.04
C VAL A 7 29.50 -8.50 -16.01
N LEU A 8 29.55 -9.59 -15.23
CA LEU A 8 28.58 -9.85 -14.17
C LEU A 8 28.60 -8.75 -13.09
N ALA A 9 29.79 -8.32 -12.67
CA ALA A 9 29.93 -7.23 -11.70
C ALA A 9 29.32 -5.92 -12.24
N LEU A 10 29.53 -5.58 -13.51
CA LEU A 10 28.95 -4.39 -14.12
C LEU A 10 27.42 -4.46 -14.18
N ILE A 11 26.84 -5.61 -14.51
CA ILE A 11 25.38 -5.81 -14.51
C ILE A 11 24.81 -5.62 -13.10
N VAL A 12 25.46 -6.20 -12.08
CA VAL A 12 25.03 -6.07 -10.68
C VAL A 12 25.12 -4.61 -10.22
N CYS A 13 26.22 -3.91 -10.54
CA CYS A 13 26.37 -2.50 -10.21
C CYS A 13 25.32 -1.62 -10.91
N ALA A 14 25.04 -1.86 -12.19
CA ALA A 14 24.02 -1.14 -12.93
C ALA A 14 22.61 -1.37 -12.35
N ALA A 15 22.28 -2.63 -12.02
CA ALA A 15 21.01 -2.96 -11.38
C ALA A 15 20.87 -2.32 -9.99
N GLY A 16 21.93 -2.38 -9.17
CA GLY A 16 21.96 -1.72 -7.86
C GLY A 16 21.82 -0.20 -7.96
N GLY A 17 22.52 0.42 -8.93
CA GLY A 17 22.39 1.86 -9.22
C GLY A 17 20.98 2.25 -9.65
N MET A 18 20.33 1.44 -10.50
CA MET A 18 18.95 1.65 -10.93
C MET A 18 17.97 1.56 -9.75
N LEU A 19 18.12 0.56 -8.88
CA LEU A 19 17.27 0.39 -7.70
C LEU A 19 17.45 1.55 -6.71
N LEU A 20 18.68 2.02 -6.50
CA LEU A 20 18.95 3.20 -5.68
C LEU A 20 18.30 4.47 -6.27
N ALA A 21 18.43 4.68 -7.59
CA ALA A 21 17.79 5.80 -8.26
C ALA A 21 16.26 5.75 -8.11
N LEU A 22 15.65 4.58 -8.31
CA LEU A 22 14.21 4.38 -8.08
C LEU A 22 13.81 4.65 -6.62
N ALA A 23 14.63 4.27 -5.65
CA ALA A 23 14.34 4.51 -4.24
C ALA A 23 14.32 6.01 -3.92
N LEU A 24 15.28 6.76 -4.44
CA LEU A 24 15.31 8.22 -4.34
C LEU A 24 14.09 8.84 -5.02
N LEU A 25 13.79 8.45 -6.27
CA LEU A 25 12.61 8.93 -6.99
C LEU A 25 11.31 8.62 -6.25
N SER A 26 11.18 7.43 -5.65
CA SER A 26 10.03 7.04 -4.85
C SER A 26 9.79 8.00 -3.67
N HIS A 27 10.87 8.50 -3.05
CA HIS A 27 10.76 9.38 -1.90
C HIS A 27 10.27 10.78 -2.28
N TRP A 28 10.79 11.33 -3.39
CA TRP A 28 10.49 12.68 -3.87
C TRP A 28 9.25 12.77 -4.75
N ARG A 29 8.76 11.65 -5.28
CA ARG A 29 7.58 11.64 -6.13
C ARG A 29 6.33 11.99 -5.32
N THR A 30 5.60 12.99 -5.81
CA THR A 30 4.27 13.34 -5.32
C THR A 30 3.34 12.13 -5.46
N PRO A 31 2.71 11.69 -4.37
CA PRO A 31 1.80 10.56 -4.43
C PRO A 31 0.54 10.94 -5.23
N SER A 32 -0.01 9.98 -5.95
CA SER A 32 -1.32 10.12 -6.58
C SER A 32 -2.37 9.61 -5.60
N LEU A 33 -2.96 10.56 -4.88
CA LEU A 33 -3.93 10.35 -3.82
C LEU A 33 -5.32 10.81 -4.24
N GLY A 34 -6.34 10.24 -3.62
CA GLY A 34 -7.69 10.76 -3.61
C GLY A 34 -7.87 11.73 -2.45
N GLY A 35 -8.97 11.60 -1.71
CA GLY A 35 -9.25 12.46 -0.57
C GLY A 35 -10.65 12.26 0.02
N PRO A 36 -11.00 13.02 1.06
CA PRO A 36 -12.29 12.89 1.75
C PRO A 36 -13.50 13.12 0.82
N GLU A 37 -13.39 14.01 -0.17
CA GLU A 37 -14.47 14.30 -1.13
C GLU A 37 -14.46 13.34 -2.33
N ALA A 38 -13.28 12.98 -2.83
CA ALA A 38 -13.12 12.21 -4.07
C ALA A 38 -13.03 10.68 -3.84
N GLY A 39 -12.87 10.22 -2.60
CA GLY A 39 -12.67 8.82 -2.26
C GLY A 39 -11.26 8.33 -2.60
N LEU A 40 -11.14 7.05 -2.95
CA LEU A 40 -9.85 6.45 -3.33
C LEU A 40 -9.47 6.80 -4.77
N MET A 41 -8.19 7.06 -5.01
CA MET A 41 -7.70 7.24 -6.37
C MET A 41 -7.79 5.94 -7.17
N ALA A 42 -8.00 6.01 -8.48
CA ALA A 42 -7.92 4.83 -9.34
C ALA A 42 -6.50 4.22 -9.32
N CYS A 43 -6.41 2.90 -9.52
CA CYS A 43 -5.11 2.29 -9.79
C CYS A 43 -4.61 2.73 -11.16
N PRO A 44 -3.32 3.09 -11.30
CA PRO A 44 -2.73 3.32 -12.61
C PRO A 44 -2.64 1.98 -13.39
N SER A 45 -2.18 2.03 -14.64
CA SER A 45 -2.10 0.84 -15.50
C SER A 45 -1.09 -0.21 -15.02
N GLN A 46 -0.15 0.15 -14.15
CA GLN A 46 0.84 -0.77 -13.61
C GLN A 46 0.21 -1.81 -12.64
N PRO A 47 0.76 -3.03 -12.57
CA PRO A 47 0.25 -4.09 -11.69
C PRO A 47 0.59 -3.91 -10.20
N ASN A 48 1.41 -2.91 -9.84
CA ASN A 48 1.82 -2.61 -8.46
C ASN A 48 0.80 -1.73 -7.70
N CYS A 49 -0.49 -1.94 -7.95
CA CYS A 49 -1.58 -1.28 -7.25
C CYS A 49 -2.74 -2.24 -7.06
N VAL A 50 -3.36 -2.22 -5.89
CA VAL A 50 -4.64 -2.87 -5.61
C VAL A 50 -5.65 -1.86 -5.07
N ASN A 51 -6.93 -2.05 -5.39
CA ASN A 51 -7.99 -1.14 -4.98
C ASN A 51 -9.35 -1.87 -4.90
N SER A 52 -10.08 -1.63 -3.81
CA SER A 52 -11.39 -2.23 -3.55
C SER A 52 -12.59 -1.60 -4.27
N LEU A 53 -12.40 -0.46 -4.92
CA LEU A 53 -13.38 0.18 -5.81
C LEU A 53 -13.16 -0.18 -7.29
N THR A 54 -12.08 -0.93 -7.59
CA THR A 54 -11.87 -1.46 -8.95
C THR A 54 -12.77 -2.67 -9.13
N GLY A 55 -13.34 -2.84 -10.33
CA GLY A 55 -14.16 -4.01 -10.69
C GLY A 55 -13.36 -5.31 -10.70
N GLU A 56 -13.87 -6.35 -11.36
CA GLU A 56 -13.30 -7.72 -11.33
C GLU A 56 -11.98 -7.89 -12.13
N ASP A 57 -10.97 -7.07 -11.87
CA ASP A 57 -9.63 -7.25 -12.42
C ASP A 57 -8.61 -7.73 -11.36
N ARG A 58 -7.42 -8.15 -11.79
CA ARG A 58 -6.37 -8.70 -10.92
C ARG A 58 -5.86 -7.77 -9.79
N ARG A 59 -6.26 -6.50 -9.80
CA ARG A 59 -5.95 -5.46 -8.82
C ARG A 59 -7.09 -5.27 -7.82
N ALA A 60 -8.21 -5.95 -8.01
CA ALA A 60 -9.34 -5.93 -7.08
C ALA A 60 -8.95 -6.56 -5.74
N VAL A 61 -9.41 -5.95 -4.65
CA VAL A 61 -9.31 -6.47 -3.28
C VAL A 61 -10.61 -6.20 -2.56
N ALA A 62 -10.95 -6.99 -1.55
CA ALA A 62 -12.17 -6.74 -0.78
C ALA A 62 -12.04 -5.46 0.07
N PRO A 63 -13.13 -4.70 0.27
CA PRO A 63 -13.21 -3.69 1.33
C PRO A 63 -13.33 -4.37 2.70
N PHE A 64 -13.10 -3.61 3.78
CA PHE A 64 -13.29 -4.08 5.15
C PHE A 64 -14.73 -3.82 5.59
N ALA A 65 -15.53 -4.88 5.70
CA ALA A 65 -16.87 -4.77 6.27
C ALA A 65 -16.81 -4.64 7.80
N TYR A 66 -17.69 -3.82 8.36
CA TYR A 66 -17.76 -3.62 9.82
C TYR A 66 -19.20 -3.63 10.33
N GLN A 67 -19.34 -3.91 11.64
CA GLN A 67 -20.60 -3.82 12.36
C GLN A 67 -20.49 -2.76 13.47
N GLY A 68 -21.63 -2.25 13.94
CA GLY A 68 -21.66 -1.24 15.00
C GLY A 68 -21.28 0.18 14.53
N GLN A 69 -20.53 0.89 15.37
CA GLN A 69 -20.18 2.30 15.21
C GLN A 69 -19.01 2.47 14.23
N ALA A 70 -19.15 3.43 13.31
CA ALA A 70 -18.14 3.67 12.27
C ALA A 70 -16.79 4.11 12.87
N ASP A 71 -16.81 4.98 13.88
CA ASP A 71 -15.60 5.50 14.52
C ASP A 71 -14.78 4.39 15.18
N GLN A 72 -15.43 3.42 15.81
CA GLN A 72 -14.75 2.27 16.41
C GLN A 72 -14.07 1.39 15.35
N ALA A 73 -14.76 1.14 14.24
CA ALA A 73 -14.21 0.38 13.11
C ALA A 73 -13.04 1.10 12.45
N TRP A 74 -13.18 2.42 12.26
CA TRP A 74 -12.17 3.29 11.69
C TRP A 74 -10.90 3.33 12.55
N ASP A 75 -11.05 3.60 13.85
CA ASP A 75 -9.96 3.62 14.82
C ASP A 75 -9.24 2.28 14.90
N ARG A 76 -10.00 1.18 14.83
CA ARG A 76 -9.43 -0.16 14.80
C ARG A 76 -8.57 -0.36 13.56
N LEU A 77 -9.08 -0.06 12.37
CA LEU A 77 -8.35 -0.26 11.13
C LEU A 77 -7.11 0.64 11.05
N ARG A 78 -7.21 1.89 11.51
CA ARG A 78 -6.06 2.79 11.69
C ARG A 78 -4.97 2.15 12.54
N ARG A 79 -5.30 1.62 13.73
CA ARG A 79 -4.33 0.94 14.60
C ARG A 79 -3.72 -0.29 13.93
N LEU A 80 -4.51 -1.06 13.17
CA LEU A 80 -3.99 -2.20 12.41
C LEU A 80 -2.97 -1.77 11.36
N VAL A 81 -3.27 -0.71 10.59
CA VAL A 81 -2.33 -0.11 9.61
C VAL A 81 -1.00 0.24 10.27
N GLN A 82 -1.03 0.88 11.44
CA GLN A 82 0.18 1.21 12.19
C GLN A 82 0.92 -0.05 12.67
N SER A 83 0.19 -1.04 13.18
CA SER A 83 0.77 -2.30 13.69
C SER A 83 1.48 -3.14 12.63
N VAL A 84 1.10 -3.01 11.35
CA VAL A 84 1.79 -3.67 10.22
C VAL A 84 2.91 -2.84 9.61
N GLY A 85 3.26 -1.70 10.22
CA GLY A 85 4.36 -0.83 9.82
C GLY A 85 3.97 0.38 8.96
N GLY A 86 2.67 0.70 8.87
CA GLY A 86 2.18 1.89 8.16
C GLY A 86 2.39 3.16 8.97
N VAL A 87 2.87 4.22 8.33
CA VAL A 87 3.01 5.54 8.95
C VAL A 87 1.92 6.46 8.41
N VAL A 88 0.94 6.79 9.24
CA VAL A 88 -0.14 7.73 8.90
C VAL A 88 0.46 9.09 8.57
N GLN A 89 0.15 9.62 7.39
CA GLN A 89 0.60 10.92 6.91
C GLN A 89 -0.51 11.97 7.04
N GLN A 90 -1.75 11.56 6.73
CA GLN A 90 -2.92 12.40 6.81
C GLN A 90 -4.11 11.56 7.25
N GLU A 91 -4.95 12.17 8.07
CA GLU A 91 -6.23 11.62 8.47
C GLU A 91 -7.24 12.75 8.60
N THR A 92 -8.38 12.56 7.97
CA THR A 92 -9.54 13.45 8.01
C THR A 92 -10.77 12.59 8.28
N GLU A 93 -11.92 13.23 8.45
CA GLU A 93 -13.18 12.49 8.60
C GLU A 93 -13.41 11.58 7.39
N GLY A 94 -13.43 10.26 7.63
CA GLY A 94 -13.67 9.24 6.62
C GLY A 94 -12.57 9.01 5.57
N TYR A 95 -11.38 9.59 5.73
CA TYR A 95 -10.25 9.35 4.83
C TYR A 95 -8.91 9.29 5.58
N LEU A 96 -8.09 8.29 5.26
CA LEU A 96 -6.76 8.13 5.83
C LEU A 96 -5.76 7.80 4.73
N TRP A 97 -4.62 8.46 4.75
CA TRP A 97 -3.45 8.12 3.94
C TRP A 97 -2.26 7.77 4.83
N ALA A 98 -1.65 6.62 4.56
CA ALA A 98 -0.46 6.13 5.21
C ALA A 98 0.61 5.73 4.19
N THR A 99 1.88 5.73 4.62
CA THR A 99 2.99 5.25 3.81
C THR A 99 3.63 4.00 4.39
N PHE A 100 4.14 3.14 3.51
CA PHE A 100 4.95 1.98 3.82
C PHE A 100 6.30 2.08 3.13
N ARG A 101 7.35 1.54 3.75
CA ARG A 101 8.69 1.47 3.13
C ARG A 101 9.15 0.03 3.04
N SER A 102 9.64 -0.37 1.87
CA SER A 102 10.27 -1.70 1.72
C SER A 102 11.54 -1.80 2.57
N PRO A 103 11.85 -2.98 3.16
CA PRO A 103 12.92 -3.10 4.15
C PRO A 103 14.32 -2.93 3.55
N VAL A 104 14.54 -3.36 2.31
CA VAL A 104 15.88 -3.34 1.67
C VAL A 104 16.10 -2.06 0.88
N TRP A 105 15.24 -1.79 -0.11
CA TRP A 105 15.41 -0.68 -1.05
C TRP A 105 14.64 0.58 -0.65
N ARG A 106 13.88 0.55 0.44
CA ARG A 106 13.10 1.69 0.97
C ARG A 106 12.14 2.35 -0.02
N PHE A 107 11.74 1.66 -1.09
CA PHE A 107 10.61 2.06 -1.94
C PHE A 107 9.39 2.40 -1.09
N VAL A 108 8.73 3.50 -1.44
CA VAL A 108 7.57 4.02 -0.74
C VAL A 108 6.31 3.58 -1.46
N ASP A 109 5.44 2.91 -0.72
CA ASP A 109 4.08 2.62 -1.15
C ASP A 109 3.10 3.49 -0.34
N ASP A 110 2.03 3.92 -1.00
CA ASP A 110 0.92 4.63 -0.38
C ASP A 110 -0.22 3.63 -0.10
N LEU A 111 -0.88 3.81 1.04
CA LEU A 111 -2.10 3.12 1.42
C LEU A 111 -3.16 4.17 1.76
N GLU A 112 -4.32 4.04 1.14
CA GLU A 112 -5.48 4.90 1.36
C GLU A 112 -6.65 4.09 1.90
N LEU A 113 -7.36 4.66 2.86
CA LEU A 113 -8.62 4.15 3.36
C LEU A 113 -9.72 5.19 3.14
N TYR A 114 -10.91 4.73 2.80
CA TYR A 114 -12.09 5.57 2.63
C TYR A 114 -13.31 4.94 3.29
N LEU A 115 -13.97 5.68 4.18
CA LEU A 115 -15.10 5.21 4.97
C LEU A 115 -16.42 5.40 4.21
N ASP A 116 -17.07 4.29 3.85
CA ASP A 116 -18.44 4.28 3.37
C ASP A 116 -19.37 3.87 4.52
N GLN A 117 -19.87 4.88 5.25
CA GLN A 117 -20.77 4.65 6.37
C GLN A 117 -22.12 4.06 5.98
N LYS A 118 -22.58 4.38 4.76
CA LYS A 118 -23.90 3.95 4.26
C LYS A 118 -23.92 2.45 4.04
N ASN A 119 -22.85 1.91 3.46
CA ASN A 119 -22.75 0.48 3.16
C ASN A 119 -22.00 -0.31 4.26
N LYS A 120 -21.54 0.37 5.34
CA LYS A 120 -20.75 -0.22 6.43
C LYS A 120 -19.47 -0.88 5.93
N LEU A 121 -18.78 -0.19 5.02
CA LEU A 121 -17.53 -0.63 4.40
C LEU A 121 -16.42 0.41 4.63
N ILE A 122 -15.19 -0.07 4.78
CA ILE A 122 -14.00 0.76 4.61
C ILE A 122 -13.27 0.28 3.37
N HIS A 123 -13.26 1.10 2.33
CA HIS A 123 -12.54 0.84 1.09
C HIS A 123 -11.05 1.05 1.29
N VAL A 124 -10.24 0.29 0.55
CA VAL A 124 -8.79 0.34 0.59
C VAL A 124 -8.17 0.43 -0.80
N ARG A 125 -7.12 1.22 -0.92
CA ARG A 125 -6.15 1.18 -2.03
C ARG A 125 -4.75 1.06 -1.46
N SER A 126 -3.89 0.30 -2.14
CA SER A 126 -2.47 0.24 -1.84
C SER A 126 -1.64 0.22 -3.13
N ALA A 127 -0.71 1.15 -3.28
CA ALA A 127 -0.02 1.41 -4.54
C ALA A 127 1.43 1.84 -4.34
N SER A 128 2.33 1.33 -5.18
CA SER A 128 3.71 1.83 -5.22
C SER A 128 3.81 3.17 -5.97
N ARG A 129 4.67 4.08 -5.51
CA ARG A 129 4.88 5.38 -6.20
C ARG A 129 5.62 5.22 -7.53
N VAL A 130 6.52 4.25 -7.61
CA VAL A 130 7.42 4.04 -8.75
C VAL A 130 7.59 2.55 -9.03
N GLY A 131 8.20 2.25 -10.17
CA GLY A 131 8.42 0.89 -10.63
C GLY A 131 7.22 0.32 -11.37
N TYR A 132 7.43 -0.83 -12.00
CA TYR A 132 6.39 -1.55 -12.74
C TYR A 132 5.71 -2.62 -11.89
N SER A 133 6.49 -3.35 -11.08
CA SER A 133 6.01 -4.43 -10.24
C SER A 133 6.53 -4.26 -8.81
N ASP A 134 5.72 -4.68 -7.86
CA ASP A 134 6.01 -4.75 -6.43
C ASP A 134 6.10 -6.21 -5.94
N LEU A 135 6.10 -7.19 -6.85
CA LEU A 135 6.02 -8.64 -6.52
C LEU A 135 4.83 -8.99 -5.60
N GLY A 136 3.73 -8.26 -5.76
CA GLY A 136 2.50 -8.41 -5.00
C GLY A 136 2.57 -7.90 -3.56
N VAL A 137 3.55 -7.05 -3.22
CA VAL A 137 3.68 -6.48 -1.86
C VAL A 137 2.42 -5.72 -1.45
N ASN A 138 1.81 -4.93 -2.33
CA ASN A 138 0.59 -4.18 -2.03
C ASN A 138 -0.60 -5.12 -1.79
N ALA A 139 -0.76 -6.15 -2.62
CA ALA A 139 -1.80 -7.18 -2.42
C ALA A 139 -1.61 -7.95 -1.10
N LYS A 140 -0.37 -8.39 -0.81
CA LYS A 140 -0.01 -9.08 0.44
C LYS A 140 -0.27 -8.21 1.67
N ARG A 141 -0.04 -6.90 1.58
CA ARG A 141 -0.34 -5.95 2.66
C ARG A 141 -1.82 -5.90 2.97
N VAL A 142 -2.66 -5.73 1.95
CA VAL A 142 -4.13 -5.71 2.11
C VAL A 142 -4.63 -7.05 2.65
N ALA A 143 -4.12 -8.18 2.14
CA ALA A 143 -4.44 -9.52 2.65
C ALA A 143 -4.06 -9.69 4.14
N ARG A 144 -2.90 -9.19 4.56
CA ARG A 144 -2.48 -9.23 5.98
C ARG A 144 -3.40 -8.40 6.87
N LEU A 145 -3.78 -7.20 6.41
CA LEU A 145 -4.75 -6.37 7.13
C LEU A 145 -6.09 -7.10 7.26
N HIS A 146 -6.57 -7.75 6.20
CA HIS A 146 -7.79 -8.56 6.22
C HIS A 146 -7.73 -9.71 7.21
N ALA A 147 -6.61 -10.44 7.26
CA ALA A 147 -6.43 -11.52 8.23
C ALA A 147 -6.58 -11.01 9.67
N CYS A 148 -5.88 -9.93 10.03
CA CYS A 148 -6.03 -9.35 11.37
C CYS A 148 -7.40 -8.73 11.63
N TRP A 149 -8.01 -8.16 10.58
CA TRP A 149 -9.35 -7.59 10.65
C TRP A 149 -10.37 -8.66 11.02
N ALA A 150 -10.30 -9.83 10.39
CA ALA A 150 -11.19 -10.96 10.64
C ALA A 150 -10.99 -11.58 12.04
N GLU A 151 -9.76 -11.63 12.54
CA GLU A 151 -9.43 -12.25 13.82
C GLU A 151 -9.65 -11.33 15.03
N GLU A 152 -10.25 -10.15 14.86
CA GLU A 152 -10.46 -9.14 15.92
C GLU A 152 -9.19 -8.76 16.71
N ARG A 153 -8.01 -8.97 16.12
CA ARG A 153 -6.73 -8.74 16.81
C ARG A 153 -6.49 -7.24 17.02
N ALA A 154 -5.90 -6.91 18.17
CA ALA A 154 -5.43 -5.55 18.46
C ALA A 154 -4.05 -5.26 17.83
N ASN A 155 -3.31 -6.29 17.40
CA ASN A 155 -1.98 -6.17 16.82
C ASN A 155 -1.74 -7.26 15.76
N CYS A 156 -1.22 -6.86 14.60
CA CYS A 156 -0.85 -7.74 13.49
C CYS A 156 0.62 -8.12 13.45
N SER A 157 1.44 -7.68 14.40
CA SER A 157 2.89 -7.92 14.31
C SER A 157 3.18 -9.40 14.12
N LYS A 158 4.10 -9.68 13.19
CA LYS A 158 4.74 -10.99 13.13
C LYS A 158 5.61 -11.14 14.37
#